data_AF-W7AFE6-F1
#
_entry.id   AF-W7AFE6-F1
#
_cell.length_a   1.000
_cell.length_b   1.000
_cell.length_c   1.000
_cell.angle_alpha   90.00
_cell.angle_beta   90.00
_cell.angle_gamma   90.00
#
_symmetry.space_group_name_H-M   'P 1'
#
loop_
_entity.id
_entity.type
_entity.pdbx_description
1 polymer ?
#
loop_
_entity_poly.entity_id
_entity_poly.type
_entity_poly.pdbx_seq_one_letter_code
_entity_poly.pdbx_strand_id
1 'polypeptide(L)'
;MEDYEVMFESIDLGEDNAYNIIKKSDEIKIKKILYKSIHNPNLFPSYSTFNLRGKRYSIANVSGELIKKVEKQKKVKDLQKAYEKKVLKKGEKNTTIAPLSEIKKTNPSLLTVKIKKKKYKDKIPDINDIPLMNITADVDYVYDNAVEVINAKPVEKKKKVGKVLLDEDPLLKEDYGKISPYLIKMKEELKEKQNLKKQDIIDEEKIAKELETKKQDLLIHLKNKFDEINKEYMKISHVVDVNSVVKLKKKENYEKQLNQLEKDIQKLEKSDF
;
A
#
# COMPACT_ATOMS: atom_id res chain seq x y z
N MET A 1 63.61 -16.70 -5.16
CA MET A 1 62.71 -16.59 -3.99
C MET A 1 61.24 -16.64 -4.39
N GLU A 2 60.90 -16.31 -5.64
CA GLU A 2 59.52 -16.25 -6.15
C GLU A 2 58.87 -17.63 -6.35
N ASP A 3 59.66 -18.72 -6.48
CA ASP A 3 59.10 -20.05 -6.77
C ASP A 3 58.50 -20.78 -5.55
N TYR A 4 58.80 -20.34 -4.32
CA TYR A 4 58.31 -21.01 -3.11
C TYR A 4 56.91 -20.54 -2.70
N GLU A 5 56.50 -19.32 -3.07
CA GLU A 5 55.16 -18.79 -2.77
C GLU A 5 54.07 -19.51 -3.58
N VAL A 6 54.35 -19.76 -4.87
CA VAL A 6 53.45 -20.49 -5.77
C VAL A 6 53.25 -21.95 -5.33
N MET A 7 54.26 -22.55 -4.69
CA MET A 7 54.19 -23.90 -4.15
C MET A 7 53.36 -24.00 -2.87
N PHE A 8 53.22 -22.92 -2.09
CA PHE A 8 52.38 -22.91 -0.89
C PHE A 8 50.90 -22.61 -1.20
N GLU A 9 50.61 -21.85 -2.26
CA GLU A 9 49.23 -21.58 -2.69
C GLU A 9 48.52 -22.79 -3.31
N SER A 10 49.29 -23.80 -3.75
CA SER A 10 48.77 -25.00 -4.42
C SER A 10 48.64 -26.24 -3.52
N ILE A 11 48.89 -26.11 -2.21
CA ILE A 11 48.74 -27.21 -1.25
C ILE A 11 47.28 -27.28 -0.80
N ASP A 12 46.55 -28.29 -1.30
CA ASP A 12 45.23 -28.66 -0.80
C ASP A 12 45.35 -29.20 0.63
N LEU A 13 45.05 -28.34 1.61
CA LEU A 13 44.97 -28.73 3.02
C LEU A 13 43.78 -29.69 3.21
N GLY A 14 44.07 -30.95 3.55
CA GLY A 14 43.08 -32.02 3.73
C GLY A 14 42.05 -31.75 4.85
N GLU A 15 41.13 -32.71 5.02
CA GLU A 15 39.93 -32.54 5.87
C GLU A 15 40.22 -32.18 7.35
N ASP A 16 41.36 -32.61 7.89
CA ASP A 16 41.84 -32.33 9.25
C ASP A 16 42.79 -31.12 9.32
N ASN A 17 42.29 -29.95 8.93
CA ASN A 17 43.03 -28.68 9.05
C ASN A 17 42.67 -27.94 10.36
N ALA A 18 43.65 -27.40 11.07
CA ALA A 18 43.47 -26.70 12.34
C ALA A 18 42.46 -25.53 12.26
N TYR A 19 42.32 -24.91 11.08
CA TYR A 19 41.35 -23.83 10.84
C TYR A 19 39.89 -24.30 10.82
N ASN A 20 39.61 -25.58 10.56
CA ASN A 20 38.24 -26.14 10.59
C ASN A 20 37.71 -26.37 12.02
N ILE A 21 38.59 -26.36 13.02
CA ILE A 21 38.24 -26.52 14.44
C ILE A 21 37.46 -25.29 14.95
N ILE A 22 37.75 -24.11 14.40
CA ILE A 22 37.06 -22.86 14.73
C ILE A 22 35.81 -22.76 13.85
N LYS A 23 34.67 -23.23 14.35
CA LYS A 23 33.38 -23.05 13.68
C LYS A 23 33.13 -21.55 13.46
N LYS A 24 32.95 -21.14 12.20
CA LYS A 24 32.50 -19.77 11.88
C LYS A 24 31.19 -19.51 12.61
N SER A 25 31.10 -18.41 13.35
CA SER A 25 29.88 -18.05 14.06
C SER A 25 28.76 -17.79 13.06
N ASP A 26 27.66 -18.53 13.16
CA ASP A 26 26.50 -18.34 12.30
C ASP A 26 25.94 -16.93 12.51
N GLU A 27 25.98 -16.10 11.47
CA GLU A 27 25.38 -14.77 11.50
C GLU A 27 23.87 -14.89 11.67
N ILE A 28 23.36 -14.50 12.84
CA ILE A 28 21.93 -14.49 13.12
C ILE A 28 21.29 -13.40 12.25
N LYS A 29 20.68 -13.80 11.13
CA LYS A 29 19.93 -12.88 10.26
C LYS A 29 18.75 -12.28 11.03
N ILE A 30 18.86 -11.00 11.37
CA ILE A 30 17.78 -10.24 12.02
C ILE A 30 16.59 -10.20 11.08
N LYS A 31 15.41 -10.64 11.55
CA LYS A 31 14.17 -10.61 10.76
C LYS A 31 13.84 -9.16 10.39
N LYS A 32 13.49 -8.93 9.13
CA LYS A 32 13.02 -7.62 8.66
C LYS A 32 11.74 -7.24 9.40
N ILE A 33 11.63 -5.96 9.78
CA ILE A 33 10.43 -5.40 10.40
C ILE A 33 9.27 -5.51 9.41
N LEU A 34 8.10 -5.93 9.87
CA LEU A 34 6.90 -6.02 9.05
C LEU A 34 6.49 -4.64 8.54
N TYR A 35 6.04 -4.58 7.29
CA TYR A 35 5.50 -3.36 6.68
C TYR A 35 4.31 -2.85 7.50
N LYS A 36 4.35 -1.56 7.88
CA LYS A 36 3.22 -0.86 8.50
C LYS A 36 2.66 0.11 7.47
N SER A 37 1.36 0.01 7.22
CA SER A 37 0.64 0.94 6.33
C SER A 37 0.79 2.38 6.81
N ILE A 38 0.92 3.31 5.85
CA ILE A 38 0.90 4.76 6.08
C ILE A 38 -0.49 5.20 6.56
N HIS A 39 -1.54 4.43 6.23
CA HIS A 39 -2.91 4.77 6.55
C HIS A 39 -3.31 4.27 7.95
N ASN A 40 -3.91 5.16 8.74
CA ASN A 40 -4.39 4.84 10.07
C ASN A 40 -5.66 3.96 9.99
N PRO A 41 -5.67 2.74 10.55
CA PRO A 41 -6.82 1.84 10.48
C PRO A 41 -8.05 2.33 11.24
N ASN A 42 -7.88 3.28 12.19
CA ASN A 42 -8.96 3.83 13.00
C ASN A 42 -9.60 5.09 12.40
N LEU A 43 -9.18 5.51 11.20
CA LEU A 43 -9.75 6.64 10.49
C LEU A 43 -10.98 6.17 9.71
N PHE A 44 -12.14 6.82 9.91
CA PHE A 44 -13.30 6.54 9.07
C PHE A 44 -13.02 6.96 7.62
N PRO A 45 -13.53 6.24 6.60
CA PRO A 45 -13.37 6.61 5.21
C PRO A 45 -13.83 8.06 4.94
N SER A 46 -12.87 8.94 4.70
CA SER A 46 -13.14 10.33 4.36
C SER A 46 -13.76 10.40 2.98
N TYR A 47 -14.73 11.28 2.82
CA TYR A 47 -15.44 11.48 1.56
C TYR A 47 -16.19 10.25 1.01
N SER A 48 -16.48 9.25 1.85
CA SER A 48 -17.20 8.06 1.42
C SER A 48 -18.68 8.34 1.18
N THR A 49 -19.21 7.75 0.12
CA THR A 49 -20.64 7.77 -0.24
C THR A 49 -21.39 6.51 0.22
N PHE A 50 -20.68 5.51 0.74
CA PHE A 50 -21.27 4.26 1.20
C PHE A 50 -22.11 4.45 2.47
N ASN A 51 -23.22 3.70 2.57
CA ASN A 51 -24.14 3.67 3.71
C ASN A 51 -24.93 4.97 4.00
N LEU A 52 -25.02 5.89 3.02
CA LEU A 52 -25.77 7.14 3.13
C LEU A 52 -27.14 7.02 2.45
N ARG A 53 -27.96 6.08 2.91
CA ARG A 53 -29.34 5.94 2.41
C ARG A 53 -30.19 7.14 2.87
N GLY A 54 -30.77 7.88 1.91
CA GLY A 54 -31.86 8.84 2.15
C GLY A 54 -31.54 10.33 2.12
N LYS A 55 -30.31 10.77 1.78
CA LYS A 55 -29.98 12.20 1.63
C LYS A 55 -29.27 12.47 0.32
N ARG A 56 -29.76 13.44 -0.46
CA ARG A 56 -29.37 13.66 -1.87
C ARG A 56 -27.92 14.11 -2.08
N TYR A 57 -27.23 14.60 -1.05
CA TYR A 57 -25.82 15.02 -1.11
C TYR A 57 -25.14 14.89 0.27
N SER A 58 -25.07 13.69 0.82
CA SER A 58 -24.29 13.44 2.04
C SER A 58 -22.97 12.76 1.67
N ILE A 59 -21.89 13.29 2.22
CA ILE A 59 -20.54 12.76 2.11
C ILE A 59 -20.11 12.47 3.55
N ALA A 60 -19.68 11.24 3.84
CA ALA A 60 -19.28 10.85 5.19
C ALA A 60 -17.86 11.36 5.51
N ASN A 61 -17.66 11.74 6.78
CA ASN A 61 -16.36 12.05 7.37
C ASN A 61 -15.50 13.08 6.60
N VAL A 62 -16.11 14.20 6.15
CA VAL A 62 -15.41 15.32 5.47
C VAL A 62 -14.31 15.93 6.36
N SER A 63 -14.52 15.94 7.69
CA SER A 63 -13.59 16.47 8.68
C SER A 63 -12.43 15.52 9.02
N GLY A 64 -12.43 14.27 8.54
CA GLY A 64 -11.37 13.31 8.84
C GLY A 64 -11.33 12.89 10.32
N GLU A 65 -12.49 12.75 10.96
CA GLU A 65 -12.58 12.33 12.35
C GLU A 65 -12.19 10.86 12.53
N LEU A 66 -11.41 10.61 13.58
CA LEU A 66 -11.08 9.29 14.07
C LEU A 66 -12.29 8.69 14.82
N ILE A 67 -12.36 7.37 14.90
CA ILE A 67 -13.34 6.67 15.75
C ILE A 67 -13.15 7.14 17.20
N LYS A 68 -13.96 8.12 17.65
CA LYS A 68 -14.05 8.47 19.06
C LYS A 68 -14.60 7.24 19.78
N LYS A 69 -13.90 6.77 20.81
CA LYS A 69 -14.48 5.79 21.75
C LYS A 69 -15.82 6.36 22.19
N VAL A 70 -16.91 5.67 21.86
CA VAL A 70 -18.27 6.10 22.16
C VAL A 70 -18.34 6.43 23.64
N GLU A 71 -18.47 7.72 23.98
CA GLU A 71 -18.79 8.13 25.33
C GLU A 71 -20.12 7.45 25.69
N LYS A 72 -20.13 6.75 26.83
CA LYS A 72 -21.30 6.00 27.31
C LYS A 72 -22.55 6.89 27.18
N GLN A 73 -23.58 6.38 26.51
CA GLN A 73 -24.84 7.10 26.33
C GLN A 73 -25.33 7.62 27.69
N LYS A 74 -25.59 8.94 27.78
CA LYS A 74 -26.10 9.57 29.00
C LYS A 74 -27.43 8.91 29.38
N LYS A 75 -27.64 8.71 30.68
CA LYS A 75 -28.86 8.06 31.18
C LYS A 75 -30.09 8.92 30.82
N VAL A 76 -31.21 8.27 30.53
CA VAL A 76 -32.47 8.92 30.08
C VAL A 76 -32.93 10.07 31.00
N LYS A 77 -32.64 9.97 32.30
CA LYS A 77 -32.95 11.02 33.30
C LYS A 77 -32.24 12.36 33.03
N ASP A 78 -31.04 12.34 32.45
CA ASP A 78 -30.27 13.56 32.15
C ASP A 78 -30.76 14.26 30.88
N LEU A 79 -31.40 13.52 29.97
CA LEU A 79 -32.01 14.05 28.75
C LEU A 79 -33.35 14.75 29.03
N GLN A 80 -34.09 14.31 30.05
CA GLN A 80 -35.40 14.89 30.41
C GLN A 80 -35.29 16.33 30.96
N LYS A 81 -34.20 16.67 31.66
CA LYS A 81 -33.92 18.06 32.10
C LYS A 81 -33.65 19.04 30.94
N ALA A 82 -33.35 18.55 29.75
CA ALA A 82 -33.04 19.39 28.58
C ALA A 82 -34.29 19.75 27.74
N TYR A 83 -35.47 19.21 28.08
CA TYR A 83 -36.72 19.44 27.34
C TYR A 83 -37.56 20.60 27.91
N GLU A 84 -37.04 21.37 28.87
CA GLU A 84 -37.55 22.73 29.06
C GLU A 84 -37.05 23.55 27.87
N LYS A 85 -37.98 23.99 27.00
CA LYS A 85 -37.69 24.80 25.82
C LYS A 85 -37.00 26.10 26.24
N LYS A 86 -35.68 26.07 26.38
CA LYS A 86 -34.85 27.23 26.68
C LYS A 86 -34.94 28.14 25.46
N VAL A 87 -35.79 29.17 25.57
CA VAL A 87 -35.99 30.15 24.49
C VAL A 87 -34.68 30.92 24.35
N LEU A 88 -34.02 30.77 23.19
CA LEU A 88 -32.77 31.45 22.91
C LEU A 88 -33.01 32.96 22.85
N LYS A 89 -32.20 33.73 23.57
CA LYS A 89 -32.22 35.20 23.49
C LYS A 89 -31.55 35.66 22.19
N LYS A 90 -31.93 36.85 21.73
CA LYS A 90 -31.31 37.49 20.55
C LYS A 90 -29.81 37.61 20.79
N GLY A 91 -29.01 36.99 19.93
CA GLY A 91 -27.54 37.03 20.01
C GLY A 91 -26.90 36.01 20.97
N GLU A 92 -27.67 35.13 21.63
CA GLU A 92 -27.11 34.12 22.55
C GLU A 92 -26.13 33.16 21.87
N LYS A 93 -26.28 32.95 20.55
CA LYS A 93 -25.40 32.11 19.74
C LYS A 93 -24.28 32.87 19.02
N ASN A 94 -24.25 34.21 19.13
CA ASN A 94 -23.23 35.00 18.45
C ASN A 94 -21.97 35.02 19.30
N THR A 95 -20.86 34.58 18.74
CA THR A 95 -19.55 34.74 19.40
C THR A 95 -19.13 36.20 19.31
N THR A 96 -19.04 36.88 20.45
CA THR A 96 -18.48 38.23 20.54
C THR A 96 -16.99 38.18 20.19
N ILE A 97 -16.61 38.87 19.12
CA ILE A 97 -15.22 39.02 18.71
C ILE A 97 -14.66 40.24 19.43
N ALA A 98 -13.51 40.10 20.09
CA ALA A 98 -12.85 41.22 20.76
C ALA A 98 -12.47 42.33 19.76
N PRO A 99 -12.45 43.62 20.18
CA PRO A 99 -12.03 44.71 19.32
C PRO A 99 -10.56 44.58 18.90
N LEU A 100 -10.21 45.13 17.74
CA LEU A 100 -8.88 45.01 17.14
C LEU A 100 -7.75 45.53 18.07
N SER A 101 -8.03 46.55 18.88
CA SER A 101 -7.11 47.11 19.87
C SER A 101 -6.76 46.11 20.98
N GLU A 102 -7.74 45.36 21.47
CA GLU A 102 -7.55 44.34 22.51
C GLU A 102 -6.82 43.11 21.96
N ILE A 103 -7.14 42.69 20.72
CA ILE A 103 -6.46 41.56 20.07
C ILE A 103 -4.99 41.91 19.79
N LYS A 104 -4.69 43.14 19.35
CA LYS A 104 -3.30 43.60 19.14
C LYS A 104 -2.47 43.56 20.42
N LYS A 105 -3.07 43.85 21.57
CA LYS A 105 -2.39 43.85 22.88
C LYS A 105 -2.23 42.45 23.47
N THR A 106 -3.27 41.62 23.39
CA THR A 106 -3.32 40.30 24.04
C THR A 106 -2.64 39.21 23.21
N ASN A 107 -2.94 39.14 21.91
CA ASN A 107 -2.47 38.09 21.01
C ASN A 107 -2.30 38.60 19.57
N PRO A 108 -1.23 39.37 19.27
CA PRO A 108 -1.02 39.94 17.94
C PRO A 108 -0.83 38.88 16.84
N SER A 109 -0.46 37.65 17.19
CA SER A 109 -0.32 36.53 16.26
C SER A 109 -1.63 36.13 15.58
N LEU A 110 -2.79 36.35 16.22
CA LEU A 110 -4.11 36.09 15.62
C LEU A 110 -4.40 36.99 14.42
N LEU A 111 -3.76 38.15 14.35
CA LEU A 111 -3.91 39.11 13.25
C LEU A 111 -2.98 38.80 12.07
N THR A 112 -1.97 37.97 12.30
CA THR A 112 -1.09 37.50 11.23
C THR A 112 -1.69 36.30 10.53
N VAL A 113 -1.89 36.40 9.22
CA VAL A 113 -2.42 35.29 8.42
C VAL A 113 -1.34 34.19 8.33
N LYS A 114 -1.68 32.96 8.75
CA LYS A 114 -0.75 31.80 8.71
C LYS A 114 -0.24 31.47 7.31
N ILE A 115 -1.04 31.74 6.27
CA ILE A 115 -0.69 31.49 4.86
C ILE A 115 -0.84 32.80 4.10
N LYS A 116 0.28 33.39 3.69
CA LYS A 116 0.29 34.56 2.81
C LYS A 116 -0.06 34.12 1.38
N LYS A 117 -0.98 34.83 0.71
CA LYS A 117 -1.30 34.57 -0.69
C LYS A 117 -0.09 34.89 -1.57
N LYS A 118 0.28 33.98 -2.47
CA LYS A 118 1.33 34.23 -3.48
C LYS A 118 0.85 35.32 -4.44
N LYS A 119 1.69 36.32 -4.71
CA LYS A 119 1.45 37.32 -5.75
C LYS A 119 2.04 36.75 -7.04
N TYR A 120 1.18 36.49 -8.03
CA TYR A 120 1.58 35.93 -9.32
C TYR A 120 1.98 36.99 -10.35
N LYS A 121 1.62 38.25 -10.10
CA LYS A 121 1.98 39.38 -10.95
C LYS A 121 3.13 40.12 -10.30
N ASP A 122 4.11 40.47 -11.10
CA ASP A 122 5.20 41.34 -10.70
C ASP A 122 4.67 42.72 -10.31
N LYS A 123 5.48 43.47 -9.56
CA LYS A 123 5.14 44.83 -9.21
C LYS A 123 5.21 45.69 -10.47
N ILE A 124 4.34 46.68 -10.54
CA ILE A 124 4.42 47.72 -11.57
C ILE A 124 5.76 48.46 -11.37
N PRO A 125 6.51 48.76 -12.45
CA PRO A 125 7.71 49.59 -12.37
C PRO A 125 7.43 50.92 -11.66
N ASP A 126 8.44 51.46 -10.97
CA ASP A 126 8.30 52.76 -10.33
C ASP A 126 8.28 53.88 -11.38
N ILE A 127 7.67 55.01 -11.05
CA ILE A 127 7.60 56.19 -11.95
C ILE A 127 9.01 56.76 -12.20
N ASN A 128 9.92 56.58 -11.24
CA ASN A 128 11.31 57.05 -11.33
C ASN A 128 12.25 56.02 -11.98
N ASP A 129 11.76 54.83 -12.35
CA ASP A 129 12.59 53.83 -13.03
C ASP A 129 12.85 54.26 -14.48
N ILE A 130 14.13 54.27 -14.88
CA ILE A 130 14.54 54.61 -16.24
C ILE A 130 14.12 53.45 -17.15
N PRO A 131 13.31 53.68 -18.20
CA PRO A 131 12.94 52.61 -19.13
C PRO A 131 14.19 52.08 -19.82
N LEU A 132 14.26 50.76 -20.02
CA LEU A 132 15.39 50.06 -20.64
C LEU A 132 15.53 50.35 -22.15
N MET A 133 14.99 51.45 -22.64
CA MET A 133 14.93 51.80 -24.06
C MET A 133 16.12 52.69 -24.41
N ASN A 134 16.84 52.35 -25.49
CA ASN A 134 18.05 53.04 -25.96
C ASN A 134 19.26 53.01 -25.01
N ILE A 135 19.52 51.85 -24.38
CA ILE A 135 20.89 51.54 -23.94
C ILE A 135 21.67 51.11 -25.20
N THR A 136 22.03 52.07 -26.05
CA THR A 136 23.04 51.83 -27.08
C THR A 136 24.38 51.86 -26.36
N ALA A 137 25.06 50.71 -26.28
CA ALA A 137 26.45 50.70 -25.88
C ALA A 137 27.26 51.48 -26.95
N ASP A 138 28.30 52.20 -26.54
CA ASP A 138 29.27 52.84 -27.45
C ASP A 138 30.11 51.75 -28.12
N VAL A 139 29.50 51.01 -29.04
CA VAL A 139 30.10 49.89 -29.76
C VAL A 139 30.14 50.23 -31.23
N ASP A 140 31.32 50.06 -31.83
CA ASP A 140 31.50 50.19 -33.27
C ASP A 140 31.05 48.91 -33.98
N TYR A 141 29.77 48.89 -34.38
CA TYR A 141 29.17 47.76 -35.08
C TYR A 141 29.87 47.42 -36.41
N VAL A 142 30.59 48.37 -37.04
CA VAL A 142 31.30 48.09 -38.30
C VAL A 142 32.53 47.23 -38.01
N TYR A 143 33.29 47.59 -36.99
CA TYR A 143 34.46 46.84 -36.56
C TYR A 143 34.07 45.46 -36.00
N ASP A 144 33.08 45.39 -35.11
CA ASP A 144 32.67 44.14 -34.48
C ASP A 144 32.10 43.13 -35.49
N ASN A 145 31.28 43.58 -36.44
CA ASN A 145 30.79 42.71 -37.51
C ASN A 145 31.94 42.17 -38.37
N ALA A 146 32.97 42.99 -38.63
CA ALA A 146 34.13 42.54 -39.39
C ALA A 146 34.93 41.48 -38.62
N VAL A 147 35.16 41.70 -37.32
CA VAL A 147 35.84 40.73 -36.45
C VAL A 147 35.05 39.43 -36.34
N GLU A 148 33.73 39.50 -36.21
CA GLU A 148 32.85 38.31 -36.14
C GLU A 148 32.96 37.46 -37.41
N VAL A 149 32.92 38.10 -38.59
CA VAL A 149 33.03 37.40 -39.88
C VAL A 149 34.42 36.78 -40.07
N ILE A 150 35.49 37.47 -39.68
CA ILE A 150 36.87 36.96 -39.79
C ILE A 150 37.08 35.74 -38.88
N ASN A 151 36.51 35.78 -37.67
CA ASN A 151 36.65 34.71 -36.69
C ASN A 151 35.64 33.57 -36.88
N ALA A 152 34.64 33.74 -37.74
CA ALA A 152 33.65 32.71 -38.02
C ALA A 152 34.29 31.49 -38.67
N LYS A 153 34.14 30.32 -38.02
CA LYS A 153 34.55 29.06 -38.63
C LYS A 153 33.70 28.78 -39.88
N PRO A 154 34.29 28.28 -40.97
CA PRO A 154 33.53 27.93 -42.17
C PRO A 154 32.47 26.89 -41.82
N VAL A 155 31.22 27.14 -42.24
CA VAL A 155 30.13 26.19 -42.04
C VAL A 155 30.47 24.94 -42.84
N GLU A 156 30.75 23.84 -42.15
CA GLU A 156 30.86 22.54 -42.78
C GLU A 156 29.59 22.29 -43.57
N LYS A 157 29.73 22.04 -44.88
CA LYS A 157 28.61 21.65 -45.72
C LYS A 157 28.02 20.38 -45.10
N LYS A 158 26.91 20.51 -44.36
CA LYS A 158 26.14 19.37 -43.90
C LYS A 158 25.82 18.57 -45.15
N LYS A 159 26.47 17.41 -45.32
CA LYS A 159 26.08 16.44 -46.35
C LYS A 159 24.59 16.28 -46.18
N LYS A 160 23.80 16.59 -47.23
CA LYS A 160 22.34 16.54 -47.17
C LYS A 160 21.99 15.19 -46.57
N VAL A 161 21.40 15.19 -45.37
CA VAL A 161 21.05 13.98 -44.62
C VAL A 161 19.82 13.35 -45.27
N GLY A 162 19.95 12.99 -46.55
CA GLY A 162 19.08 12.03 -47.18
C GLY A 162 19.53 10.67 -46.67
N LYS A 163 18.87 10.19 -45.61
CA LYS A 163 18.95 8.81 -45.08
C LYS A 163 20.33 8.15 -45.23
N VAL A 164 21.20 8.38 -44.26
CA VAL A 164 22.40 7.56 -44.03
C VAL A 164 21.95 6.12 -43.78
N LEU A 165 21.88 5.33 -44.85
CA LEU A 165 21.73 3.87 -44.76
C LEU A 165 22.68 3.13 -45.73
N LEU A 166 23.48 3.83 -46.53
CA LEU A 166 24.25 3.20 -47.62
C LEU A 166 25.73 3.61 -47.69
N ASP A 167 26.19 4.62 -46.94
CA ASP A 167 27.56 5.15 -47.11
C ASP A 167 28.57 4.62 -46.07
N GLU A 168 28.12 3.89 -45.05
CA GLU A 168 29.01 3.26 -44.07
C GLU A 168 29.05 1.75 -44.32
N ASP A 169 30.24 1.21 -44.58
CA ASP A 169 30.44 -0.23 -44.72
C ASP A 169 29.82 -0.94 -43.50
N PRO A 170 28.88 -1.88 -43.69
CA PRO A 170 28.15 -2.50 -42.57
C PRO A 170 29.06 -3.33 -41.65
N LEU A 171 30.28 -3.63 -42.10
CA LEU A 171 31.34 -4.30 -41.33
C LEU A 171 32.09 -3.36 -40.38
N LEU A 172 32.03 -2.03 -40.60
CA LEU A 172 32.65 -1.03 -39.73
C LEU A 172 31.81 -0.69 -38.50
N LYS A 173 30.61 -1.29 -38.37
CA LYS A 173 29.78 -1.11 -37.18
C LYS A 173 30.50 -1.70 -35.97
N GLU A 174 30.64 -0.91 -34.92
CA GLU A 174 31.30 -1.30 -33.65
C GLU A 174 30.66 -2.52 -32.97
N ASP A 175 29.38 -2.75 -33.28
CA ASP A 175 28.56 -3.81 -32.72
C ASP A 175 28.42 -5.02 -33.65
N TYR A 176 29.14 -5.06 -34.77
CA TYR A 176 29.12 -6.20 -35.66
C TYR A 176 29.61 -7.47 -34.93
N GLY A 177 28.81 -8.54 -34.97
CA GLY A 177 29.08 -9.79 -34.26
C GLY A 177 28.76 -9.80 -32.76
N LYS A 178 28.34 -8.67 -32.17
CA LYS A 178 27.89 -8.61 -30.77
C LYS A 178 26.38 -8.79 -30.67
N ILE A 179 25.93 -9.45 -29.61
CA ILE A 179 24.50 -9.54 -29.29
C ILE A 179 24.04 -8.19 -28.75
N SER A 180 22.95 -7.66 -29.29
CA SER A 180 22.37 -6.40 -28.81
C SER A 180 22.00 -6.49 -27.32
N PRO A 181 22.30 -5.46 -26.51
CA PRO A 181 21.88 -5.38 -25.10
C PRO A 181 20.37 -5.59 -24.91
N TYR A 182 19.57 -5.24 -25.91
CA TYR A 182 18.13 -5.46 -25.89
C TYR A 182 17.75 -6.96 -25.82
N LEU A 183 18.43 -7.80 -26.60
CA LEU A 183 18.16 -9.24 -26.63
C LEU A 183 18.55 -9.92 -25.31
N ILE A 184 19.59 -9.42 -24.64
CA ILE A 184 20.01 -9.89 -23.32
C ILE A 184 18.91 -9.58 -22.30
N LYS A 185 18.44 -8.33 -22.25
CA LYS A 185 17.34 -7.90 -21.37
C LYS A 185 16.07 -8.73 -21.62
N MET A 186 15.70 -8.92 -22.89
CA MET A 186 14.51 -9.69 -23.25
C MET A 186 14.59 -11.15 -22.77
N LYS A 187 15.78 -11.76 -22.84
CA LYS A 187 16.00 -13.12 -22.34
C LYS A 187 15.86 -13.20 -20.82
N GLU A 188 16.36 -12.21 -20.10
CA GLU A 188 16.22 -12.10 -18.64
C GLU A 188 14.75 -11.94 -18.25
N GLU A 189 14.02 -11.03 -18.89
CA GLU A 189 12.58 -10.83 -18.65
C GLU A 189 11.76 -12.10 -18.91
N LEU A 190 12.06 -12.84 -19.98
CA LEU A 190 11.40 -14.11 -20.28
C LEU A 190 11.67 -15.16 -19.20
N LYS A 191 12.91 -15.22 -18.70
CA LYS A 191 13.31 -16.15 -17.63
C LYS A 191 12.59 -15.81 -16.32
N GLU A 192 12.49 -14.53 -15.98
CA GLU A 192 11.74 -14.07 -14.80
C GLU A 192 10.26 -14.43 -14.91
N LYS A 193 9.63 -14.16 -16.05
CA LYS A 193 8.23 -14.54 -16.31
C LYS A 193 7.99 -16.04 -16.19
N GLN A 194 8.91 -16.87 -16.67
CA GLN A 194 8.81 -18.33 -16.51
C GLN A 194 8.93 -18.75 -15.05
N ASN A 195 9.80 -18.13 -14.28
CA ASN A 195 9.96 -18.44 -12.85
C ASN A 195 8.71 -18.05 -12.06
N LEU A 196 8.09 -16.90 -12.36
CA LEU A 196 6.84 -16.48 -11.72
C LEU A 196 5.72 -17.49 -11.99
N LYS A 197 5.53 -17.91 -13.25
CA LYS A 197 4.53 -18.93 -13.59
C LYS A 197 4.74 -20.24 -12.84
N LYS A 198 5.99 -20.69 -12.67
CA LYS A 198 6.30 -21.89 -11.90
C LYS A 198 5.95 -21.71 -10.43
N GLN A 199 6.23 -20.54 -9.87
CA GLN A 199 5.91 -20.23 -8.48
C GLN A 199 4.40 -20.21 -8.25
N ASP A 200 3.64 -19.59 -9.14
CA ASP A 200 2.17 -19.54 -9.07
C ASP A 200 1.57 -20.96 -9.05
N ILE A 201 2.03 -21.85 -9.94
CA ILE A 201 1.58 -23.25 -9.98
C ILE A 201 1.90 -23.98 -8.67
N ILE A 202 3.11 -23.81 -8.13
CA ILE A 202 3.52 -24.45 -6.87
C ILE A 202 2.66 -23.94 -5.71
N ASP A 203 2.34 -22.66 -5.69
CA ASP A 203 1.55 -22.08 -4.61
C ASP A 203 0.08 -22.46 -4.72
N GLU A 204 -0.48 -22.57 -5.92
CA GLU A 204 -1.81 -23.15 -6.17
C GLU A 204 -1.89 -24.62 -5.70
N GLU A 205 -0.90 -25.45 -6.04
CA GLU A 205 -0.85 -26.84 -5.58
C GLU A 205 -0.75 -26.97 -4.07
N LYS A 206 0.03 -26.10 -3.41
CA LYS A 206 0.11 -26.06 -1.94
C LYS A 206 -1.22 -25.67 -1.32
N ILE A 207 -1.88 -24.64 -1.86
CA ILE A 207 -3.19 -24.20 -1.38
C ILE A 207 -4.22 -25.33 -1.54
N ALA A 208 -4.23 -26.03 -2.68
CA ALA A 208 -5.11 -27.17 -2.90
C ALA A 208 -4.89 -28.28 -1.85
N LYS A 209 -3.64 -28.68 -1.61
CA LYS A 209 -3.28 -29.68 -0.59
C LYS A 209 -3.66 -29.24 0.83
N GLU A 210 -3.46 -27.96 1.16
CA GLU A 210 -3.88 -27.41 2.46
C GLU A 210 -5.40 -27.40 2.63
N LEU A 211 -6.16 -27.18 1.55
CA LEU A 211 -7.63 -27.22 1.59
C LEU A 211 -8.14 -28.65 1.73
N GLU A 212 -7.52 -29.61 1.05
CA GLU A 212 -7.84 -31.04 1.18
C GLU A 212 -7.61 -31.56 2.59
N THR A 213 -6.46 -31.24 3.20
CA THR A 213 -6.15 -31.62 4.59
C THR A 213 -7.15 -31.01 5.57
N LYS A 214 -7.46 -29.71 5.45
CA LYS A 214 -8.49 -29.05 6.28
C LYS A 214 -9.87 -29.66 6.10
N LYS A 215 -10.24 -30.08 4.88
CA LYS A 215 -11.51 -30.77 4.59
C LYS A 215 -11.57 -32.10 5.33
N GLN A 216 -10.49 -32.89 5.28
CA GLN A 216 -10.40 -34.18 5.98
C GLN A 216 -10.51 -34.01 7.51
N ASP A 217 -9.77 -33.06 8.08
CA ASP A 217 -9.82 -32.76 9.52
C ASP A 217 -11.23 -32.36 9.97
N LEU A 218 -11.89 -31.48 9.20
CA LEU A 218 -13.24 -31.02 9.50
C LEU A 218 -14.26 -32.17 9.41
N LEU A 219 -14.11 -33.07 8.45
CA LEU A 219 -14.95 -34.25 8.30
C LEU A 219 -14.77 -35.22 9.48
N ILE A 220 -13.53 -35.43 9.95
CA ILE A 220 -13.26 -36.22 11.16
C ILE A 220 -13.95 -35.59 12.37
N HIS A 221 -13.84 -34.27 12.56
CA HIS A 221 -14.50 -33.57 13.65
C HIS A 221 -16.03 -33.67 13.61
N LEU A 222 -16.64 -33.58 12.42
CA LEU A 222 -18.09 -33.75 12.26
C LEU A 222 -18.55 -35.17 12.57
N LYS A 223 -17.81 -36.19 12.13
CA LYS A 223 -18.10 -37.60 12.45
C LYS A 223 -18.00 -37.87 13.94
N ASN A 224 -16.95 -37.36 14.61
CA ASN A 224 -16.80 -37.49 16.06
C ASN A 224 -17.99 -36.86 16.81
N LYS A 225 -18.41 -35.65 16.40
CA LYS A 225 -19.54 -34.96 17.01
C LYS A 225 -20.87 -35.70 16.76
N PHE A 226 -21.03 -36.29 15.58
CA PHE A 226 -22.17 -37.15 15.27
C PHE A 226 -22.21 -38.35 16.22
N ASP A 227 -21.09 -39.04 16.41
CA ASP A 227 -20.99 -40.18 17.32
C ASP A 227 -21.28 -39.82 18.78
N GLU A 228 -20.81 -38.66 19.25
CA GLU A 228 -21.10 -38.15 20.60
C GLU A 228 -22.61 -37.93 20.80
N ILE A 229 -23.25 -37.21 19.88
CA ILE A 229 -24.68 -36.92 19.95
C ILE A 229 -25.50 -38.20 19.79
N ASN A 230 -25.08 -39.10 18.90
CA ASN A 230 -25.77 -40.37 18.71
C ASN A 230 -25.70 -41.25 19.97
N LYS A 231 -24.55 -41.28 20.66
CA LYS A 231 -24.42 -41.95 21.97
C LYS A 231 -25.37 -41.36 23.02
N GLU A 232 -25.53 -40.03 23.08
CA GLU A 232 -26.48 -39.39 23.99
C GLU A 232 -27.94 -39.68 23.62
N TYR A 233 -28.25 -39.64 22.32
CA TYR A 233 -29.57 -39.95 21.79
C TYR A 233 -29.99 -41.39 22.10
N MET A 234 -29.09 -42.37 21.93
CA MET A 234 -29.34 -43.78 22.29
C MET A 234 -29.59 -43.97 23.79
N LYS A 235 -28.89 -43.22 24.67
CA LYS A 235 -29.17 -43.29 26.12
C LYS A 235 -30.60 -42.87 26.46
N ILE A 236 -31.16 -41.92 25.71
CA ILE A 236 -32.53 -41.42 25.92
C ILE A 236 -33.57 -42.36 25.32
N SER A 237 -33.28 -43.01 24.19
CA SER A 237 -34.21 -43.94 23.54
C SER A 237 -34.46 -45.21 24.36
N HIS A 238 -33.50 -45.65 25.18
CA HIS A 238 -33.64 -46.81 26.06
C HIS A 238 -34.47 -46.57 27.34
N VAL A 239 -34.94 -45.34 27.58
CA VAL A 239 -35.76 -45.00 28.75
C VAL A 239 -37.22 -45.37 28.48
N VAL A 240 -37.80 -46.29 29.27
CA VAL A 240 -39.16 -46.83 29.09
C VAL A 240 -40.26 -45.75 29.22
N ASP A 241 -40.09 -44.77 30.12
CA ASP A 241 -41.04 -43.67 30.32
C ASP A 241 -40.53 -42.34 29.72
N VAL A 242 -40.86 -42.11 28.45
CA VAL A 242 -40.51 -40.90 27.68
C VAL A 242 -41.55 -39.78 27.84
N ASN A 243 -42.65 -40.01 28.57
CA ASN A 243 -43.83 -39.12 28.67
C ASN A 243 -43.60 -37.76 29.36
N SER A 244 -42.37 -37.45 29.79
CA SER A 244 -42.01 -36.12 30.28
C SER A 244 -41.74 -35.17 29.11
N VAL A 245 -42.43 -34.03 29.08
CA VAL A 245 -42.29 -32.97 28.06
C VAL A 245 -40.82 -32.57 27.82
N VAL A 246 -39.99 -32.59 28.87
CA VAL A 246 -38.56 -32.26 28.77
C VAL A 246 -37.78 -33.32 28.01
N LYS A 247 -38.09 -34.61 28.21
CA LYS A 247 -37.41 -35.73 27.53
C LYS A 247 -37.77 -35.76 26.04
N LEU A 248 -39.04 -35.51 25.71
CA LEU A 248 -39.50 -35.37 24.32
C LEU A 248 -38.78 -34.23 23.59
N LYS A 249 -38.72 -33.04 24.20
CA LYS A 249 -37.98 -31.89 23.63
C LYS A 249 -36.49 -32.18 23.43
N LYS A 250 -35.85 -32.89 24.38
CA LYS A 250 -34.45 -33.31 24.22
C LYS A 250 -34.28 -34.25 23.04
N LYS A 251 -35.16 -35.25 22.91
CA LYS A 251 -35.17 -36.19 21.79
C LYS A 251 -35.30 -35.48 20.45
N GLU A 252 -36.29 -34.60 20.29
CA GLU A 252 -36.50 -33.80 19.07
C GLU A 252 -35.29 -32.91 18.73
N ASN A 253 -34.62 -32.34 19.74
CA ASN A 253 -33.44 -31.53 19.52
C ASN A 253 -32.25 -32.36 19.02
N TYR A 254 -32.05 -33.56 19.57
CA TYR A 254 -31.00 -34.47 19.11
C TYR A 254 -31.28 -34.97 17.69
N GLU A 255 -32.53 -35.32 17.35
CA GLU A 255 -32.91 -35.70 15.98
C GLU A 255 -32.65 -34.56 14.97
N LYS A 256 -32.95 -33.31 15.34
CA LYS A 256 -32.64 -32.13 14.52
C LYS A 256 -31.14 -31.95 14.33
N GLN A 257 -30.35 -32.11 15.39
CA GLN A 257 -28.89 -31.97 15.32
C GLN A 257 -28.24 -33.10 14.50
N LEU A 258 -28.70 -34.35 14.65
CA LEU A 258 -28.22 -35.47 13.85
C LEU A 258 -28.53 -35.27 12.36
N ASN A 259 -29.76 -34.88 12.02
CA ASN A 259 -30.16 -34.61 10.62
C ASN A 259 -29.35 -33.46 10.00
N GLN A 260 -29.04 -32.41 10.78
CA GLN A 260 -28.15 -31.34 10.33
C GLN A 260 -26.73 -31.84 10.06
N LEU A 261 -26.15 -32.59 11.00
CA LEU A 261 -24.80 -33.14 10.84
C LEU A 261 -24.72 -34.11 9.65
N GLU A 262 -25.73 -34.95 9.42
CA GLU A 262 -25.80 -35.83 8.26
C GLU A 262 -25.78 -35.05 6.94
N LYS A 263 -26.56 -33.96 6.85
CA LYS A 263 -26.58 -33.09 5.67
C LYS A 263 -25.24 -32.40 5.46
N ASP A 264 -24.61 -31.93 6.52
CA ASP A 264 -23.33 -31.24 6.45
C ASP A 264 -22.21 -32.20 6.03
N ILE A 265 -22.17 -33.42 6.59
CA ILE A 265 -21.23 -34.48 6.18
C ILE A 265 -21.47 -34.85 4.71
N GLN A 266 -22.71 -35.11 4.30
CA GLN A 266 -23.02 -35.44 2.91
C GLN A 266 -22.64 -34.32 1.94
N LYS A 267 -22.81 -33.06 2.33
CA LYS A 267 -22.45 -31.91 1.50
C LYS A 267 -20.94 -31.81 1.32
N LEU A 268 -20.18 -32.07 2.37
CA LEU A 268 -18.72 -32.07 2.33
C LEU A 268 -18.15 -33.29 1.59
N GLU A 269 -18.78 -34.46 1.73
CA GLU A 269 -18.38 -35.67 1.01
C GLU A 269 -18.74 -35.60 -0.48
N LYS A 270 -19.88 -35.01 -0.86
CA LYS A 270 -20.27 -34.82 -2.26
C LYS A 270 -19.56 -33.66 -2.96
N SER A 271 -19.05 -32.68 -2.21
CA SER A 271 -18.28 -31.59 -2.81
C SER A 271 -16.86 -32.09 -3.10
N ASP A 272 -16.74 -32.90 -4.13
CA ASP A 272 -15.47 -33.18 -4.77
C ASP A 272 -15.24 -32.08 -5.81
N PHE A 273 -14.10 -31.40 -5.69
CA PHE A 273 -13.58 -30.48 -6.70
C PHE A 273 -12.80 -31.29 -7.74
#